data_AF-A0A8H7FHU3-F1
#
_entry.id   AF-A0A8H7FHU3-F1
#
_cell.length_a   1.000
_cell.length_b   1.000
_cell.length_c   1.000
_cell.angle_alpha   90.00
_cell.angle_beta   90.00
_cell.angle_gamma   90.00
#
_symmetry.space_group_name_H-M   'P 1'
#
loop_
_entity.id
_entity.type
_entity.pdbx_description
1 polymer ?
#
loop_
_entity_poly.entity_id
_entity_poly.type
_entity_poly.pdbx_seq_one_letter_code
_entity_poly.pdbx_strand_id
1 'polypeptide(L)'
;MADLHLGYLKGADSEHALFDRIAKLLRTIQLEKHDLVDRGLDSKNPTRPRFTIRPELLKQAEDVIISLQTLLDAAFSLLQPDPANALYVVDPESMMLFTLKGSNSFFELSRAWEVITTRVAKGQQVFEKYVYVFQGKLANLASPSNTDPAVYESLKKEDLTFDDVVDKLYQGVPGLRARLQPEQASRLDGGEPLRSLLQSPIHLKEVFSPREPNLHHQKDTTTKKGRGIPIGRTVYRKWIKKSLSNKRTNVELE
;
A
#
# COMPACT_ATOMS: atom_id res chain seq x y z
N MET A 1 22.15 2.84 24.23
CA MET A 1 22.12 1.38 24.57
C MET A 1 20.90 1.02 25.43
N ALA A 2 20.50 1.85 26.40
CA ALA A 2 19.15 1.81 26.97
C ALA A 2 18.11 2.53 26.07
N ASP A 3 18.56 3.43 25.18
CA ASP A 3 17.72 4.44 24.50
C ASP A 3 16.71 3.97 23.46
N LEU A 4 16.79 2.76 22.91
CA LEU A 4 15.76 2.26 21.98
C LEU A 4 14.56 1.69 22.73
N HIS A 5 14.79 1.00 23.85
CA HIS A 5 13.71 0.53 24.72
C HIS A 5 13.22 1.64 25.67
N LEU A 6 14.13 2.54 26.11
CA LEU A 6 13.72 3.80 26.74
C LEU A 6 13.04 4.71 25.72
N GLY A 7 13.38 4.69 24.44
CA GLY A 7 12.71 5.46 23.38
C GLY A 7 11.39 4.85 22.91
N TYR A 8 11.19 3.55 23.12
CA TYR A 8 9.92 2.84 22.91
C TYR A 8 8.98 2.96 24.12
N LEU A 9 9.51 2.91 25.35
CA LEU A 9 8.74 3.10 26.59
C LEU A 9 8.60 4.58 27.01
N LYS A 10 9.51 5.47 26.57
CA LYS A 10 9.38 6.94 26.65
C LYS A 10 9.08 7.56 25.28
N GLY A 11 8.73 6.74 24.28
CA GLY A 11 8.32 7.23 22.98
C GLY A 11 7.20 8.22 23.21
N ALA A 12 7.36 9.44 22.68
CA ALA A 12 6.28 10.42 22.71
C ALA A 12 4.99 9.75 22.23
N ASP A 13 3.83 10.13 22.78
CA ASP A 13 2.48 9.59 22.53
C ASP A 13 2.23 9.06 21.11
N SER A 14 2.91 9.65 20.10
CA SER A 14 3.02 9.24 18.71
C SER A 14 3.29 7.75 18.36
N GLU A 15 4.13 6.99 19.08
CA GLU A 15 4.45 5.59 18.70
C GLU A 15 3.39 4.60 19.18
N HIS A 16 2.94 4.71 20.43
CA HIS A 16 1.73 4.01 20.90
C HIS A 16 0.53 4.40 20.04
N ALA A 17 0.41 5.68 19.68
CA ALA A 17 -0.60 6.14 18.73
C ALA A 17 -0.41 5.56 17.30
N LEU A 18 0.77 5.08 16.90
CA LEU A 18 0.93 4.39 15.61
C LEU A 18 0.32 3.00 15.66
N PHE A 19 0.62 2.19 16.67
CA PHE A 19 0.05 0.84 16.76
C PHE A 19 -1.46 0.88 16.99
N ASP A 20 -1.98 1.88 17.69
CA ASP A 20 -3.42 2.13 17.78
C ASP A 20 -4.01 2.50 16.41
N ARG A 21 -3.33 3.33 15.62
CA ARG A 21 -3.74 3.67 14.24
C ARG A 21 -3.68 2.45 13.32
N ILE A 22 -2.67 1.58 13.47
CA ILE A 22 -2.56 0.30 12.76
C ILE A 22 -3.74 -0.59 13.15
N ALA A 23 -3.99 -0.81 14.44
CA ALA A 23 -5.10 -1.62 14.91
C ALA A 23 -6.44 -1.08 14.40
N LYS A 24 -6.63 0.24 14.41
CA LYS A 24 -7.81 0.90 13.83
C LYS A 24 -7.92 0.65 12.32
N LEU A 25 -6.82 0.77 11.56
CA LEU A 25 -6.81 0.52 10.12
C LEU A 25 -7.15 -0.95 9.82
N LEU A 26 -6.59 -1.88 10.58
CA LEU A 26 -6.79 -3.33 10.41
C LEU A 26 -8.18 -3.81 10.83
N ARG A 27 -8.98 -3.02 11.57
CA ARG A 27 -10.41 -3.32 11.80
C ARG A 27 -11.24 -3.21 10.53
N THR A 28 -10.82 -2.37 9.58
CA THR A 28 -11.45 -2.26 8.25
C THR A 28 -10.77 -3.23 7.30
N ILE A 29 -11.02 -4.53 7.47
CA ILE A 29 -10.39 -5.58 6.65
C ILE A 29 -10.89 -5.52 5.19
N GLN A 30 -12.17 -5.17 5.02
CA GLN A 30 -12.81 -5.08 3.71
C GLN A 30 -13.38 -3.67 3.54
N LEU A 31 -13.26 -3.12 2.33
CA LEU A 31 -13.89 -1.85 2.00
C LEU A 31 -15.39 -2.07 1.84
N GLU A 32 -16.18 -1.29 2.56
CA GLU A 32 -17.63 -1.26 2.41
C GLU A 32 -18.08 -0.11 1.51
N LYS A 33 -19.38 -0.10 1.17
CA LYS A 33 -20.01 1.00 0.41
C LYS A 33 -19.66 2.36 0.99
N HIS A 34 -19.69 2.48 2.31
CA HIS A 34 -19.50 3.76 2.97
C HIS A 34 -18.04 4.22 2.92
N ASP A 35 -17.06 3.36 2.66
CA ASP A 35 -15.65 3.71 2.53
C ASP A 35 -15.27 4.25 1.15
N LEU A 36 -16.21 4.18 0.20
CA LEU A 36 -15.98 4.47 -1.21
C LEU A 36 -16.70 5.73 -1.65
N VAL A 37 -16.09 6.43 -2.60
CA VAL A 37 -16.67 7.60 -3.28
C VAL A 37 -16.73 7.29 -4.77
N ASP A 38 -17.95 7.28 -5.32
CA ASP A 38 -18.20 7.26 -6.76
C ASP A 38 -18.29 8.70 -7.27
N ARG A 39 -17.25 9.13 -8.00
CA ARG A 39 -17.16 10.45 -8.62
C ARG A 39 -17.99 10.55 -9.91
N GLY A 40 -18.59 9.45 -10.35
CA GLY A 40 -19.28 9.33 -11.63
C GLY A 40 -18.32 9.33 -12.82
N LEU A 41 -18.88 9.21 -14.02
CA LEU A 41 -18.15 9.37 -15.27
C LEU A 41 -18.15 10.86 -15.65
N ASP A 42 -16.97 11.45 -15.77
CA ASP A 42 -16.79 12.84 -16.16
C ASP A 42 -16.60 12.95 -17.68
N SER A 43 -17.62 13.47 -18.38
CA SER A 43 -17.57 13.69 -19.83
C SER A 43 -16.49 14.68 -20.27
N LYS A 44 -16.10 15.63 -19.40
CA LYS A 44 -15.07 16.63 -19.69
C LYS A 44 -13.66 16.14 -19.39
N ASN A 45 -13.55 15.14 -18.51
CA ASN A 45 -12.29 14.49 -18.20
C ASN A 45 -12.47 12.97 -18.12
N PRO A 46 -12.56 12.27 -19.28
CA PRO A 46 -12.80 10.83 -19.32
C PRO A 46 -11.64 10.02 -18.72
N THR A 47 -10.47 10.64 -18.52
CA THR A 47 -9.32 10.00 -17.87
C THR A 47 -9.40 10.03 -16.34
N ARG A 48 -10.28 10.86 -15.76
CA ARG A 48 -10.45 10.96 -14.30
C ARG A 48 -10.98 9.62 -13.76
N PRO A 49 -10.30 9.01 -12.76
CA PRO A 49 -10.78 7.77 -12.16
C PRO A 49 -12.15 7.94 -11.51
N ARG A 50 -13.08 7.03 -11.81
CA ARG A 50 -14.45 7.05 -11.30
C ARG A 50 -14.52 6.83 -9.79
N PHE A 51 -13.77 5.86 -9.27
CA PHE A 51 -13.87 5.45 -7.88
C PHE A 51 -12.62 5.86 -7.11
N THR A 52 -12.79 6.17 -5.83
CA THR A 52 -11.70 6.36 -4.86
C THR A 52 -12.19 5.91 -3.49
N ILE A 53 -11.27 5.67 -2.56
CA ILE A 53 -11.64 5.54 -1.15
C ILE A 53 -11.85 6.93 -0.53
N ARG A 54 -12.56 7.02 0.60
CA ARG A 54 -12.78 8.30 1.29
C ARG A 54 -11.46 8.99 1.65
N PRO A 55 -11.37 10.32 1.53
CA PRO A 55 -10.15 11.07 1.84
C PRO A 55 -9.61 10.82 3.25
N GLU A 56 -10.50 10.67 4.24
CA GLU A 56 -10.11 10.42 5.63
C GLU A 56 -9.46 9.05 5.79
N LEU A 57 -10.03 8.02 5.17
CA LEU A 57 -9.50 6.65 5.20
C LEU A 57 -8.19 6.56 4.41
N LEU A 58 -8.09 7.23 3.27
CA LEU A 58 -6.86 7.32 2.48
C LEU A 58 -5.74 7.96 3.30
N LYS A 59 -6.01 9.11 3.91
CA LYS A 59 -5.03 9.81 4.75
C LYS A 59 -4.58 8.92 5.91
N GLN A 60 -5.52 8.24 6.57
CA GLN A 60 -5.18 7.30 7.65
C GLN A 60 -4.25 6.19 7.16
N ALA A 61 -4.53 5.59 5.99
CA ALA A 61 -3.68 4.56 5.41
C ALA A 61 -2.29 5.10 5.04
N GLU A 62 -2.22 6.27 4.40
CA GLU A 62 -0.96 6.94 4.06
C GLU A 62 -0.10 7.21 5.30
N ASP A 63 -0.70 7.81 6.34
CA ASP A 63 0.00 8.14 7.58
C ASP A 63 0.55 6.88 8.26
N VAL A 64 -0.24 5.80 8.30
CA VAL A 64 0.18 4.50 8.87
C VAL A 64 1.32 3.88 8.06
N ILE A 65 1.20 3.83 6.73
CA ILE A 65 2.22 3.23 5.86
C ILE A 65 3.55 3.97 6.00
N ILE A 66 3.53 5.30 5.93
CA ILE A 66 4.74 6.13 6.04
C ILE A 66 5.39 5.95 7.42
N SER A 67 4.58 6.01 8.48
CA SER A 67 5.08 5.89 9.85
C SER A 67 5.67 4.50 10.11
N LEU A 68 4.97 3.43 9.70
CA LEU A 68 5.44 2.06 9.85
C LEU A 68 6.69 1.78 9.03
N GLN A 69 6.75 2.27 7.79
CA GLN A 69 7.96 2.14 6.95
C GLN A 69 9.15 2.83 7.62
N THR A 70 8.95 4.04 8.14
CA THR A 70 10.02 4.79 8.82
C THR A 70 10.56 4.01 10.04
N LEU A 71 9.69 3.39 10.83
CA LEU A 71 10.11 2.55 11.96
C LEU A 71 10.86 1.29 11.49
N LEU A 72 10.38 0.63 10.44
CA LEU A 72 11.05 -0.54 9.86
C LEU A 72 12.44 -0.19 9.33
N ASP A 73 12.58 0.94 8.63
CA ASP A 73 13.85 1.43 8.09
C ASP A 73 14.85 1.72 9.22
N ALA A 74 14.40 2.40 10.27
CA ALA A 74 15.22 2.70 11.44
C ALA A 74 15.67 1.43 12.16
N ALA A 75 14.73 0.53 12.46
CA ALA A 75 15.02 -0.72 13.15
C ALA A 75 15.93 -1.63 12.33
N PHE A 76 15.72 -1.74 11.02
CA PHE A 76 16.58 -2.49 10.12
C PHE A 76 18.00 -1.91 10.08
N SER A 77 18.14 -0.58 9.99
CA SER A 77 19.45 0.09 9.98
C SER A 77 20.24 -0.15 11.27
N LEU A 78 19.54 -0.22 12.42
CA LEU A 78 20.16 -0.46 13.73
C LEU A 78 20.64 -1.90 13.91
N LEU A 79 19.94 -2.87 13.30
CA LEU A 79 20.31 -4.29 13.40
C LEU A 79 21.53 -4.66 12.56
N GLN A 80 21.99 -3.77 11.66
CA GLN A 80 23.06 -4.03 10.68
C GLN A 80 23.01 -5.45 10.09
N PRO A 81 21.85 -5.86 9.56
CA PRO A 81 21.66 -7.23 9.15
C PRO A 81 22.54 -7.57 7.94
N ASP A 82 22.83 -8.86 7.78
CA ASP A 82 23.52 -9.38 6.60
C ASP A 82 22.88 -8.81 5.32
N PRO A 83 23.67 -8.40 4.30
CA PRO A 83 23.18 -7.96 3.00
C PRO A 83 22.12 -8.88 2.36
N ALA A 84 22.14 -10.17 2.69
CA ALA A 84 21.15 -11.15 2.23
C ALA A 84 19.74 -10.93 2.85
N ASN A 85 19.63 -10.23 3.97
CA ASN A 85 18.35 -9.89 4.58
C ASN A 85 17.80 -8.61 3.94
N ALA A 86 16.76 -8.75 3.14
CA ALA A 86 16.10 -7.57 2.57
C ALA A 86 15.22 -6.84 3.61
N LEU A 87 15.24 -5.51 3.53
CA LEU A 87 14.33 -4.63 4.25
C LEU A 87 12.88 -4.90 3.83
N TYR A 88 11.98 -4.95 4.81
CA TYR A 88 10.54 -5.09 4.54
C TYR A 88 9.95 -3.76 4.08
N VAL A 89 9.28 -3.74 2.92
CA VAL A 89 8.72 -2.52 2.31
C VAL A 89 7.21 -2.57 2.24
N VAL A 90 6.48 -1.81 3.06
CA VAL A 90 5.01 -1.87 3.28
C VAL A 90 4.16 -1.64 2.03
N ASP A 91 4.54 -0.71 1.15
CA ASP A 91 3.89 -0.49 -0.16
C ASP A 91 4.97 -0.33 -1.24
N PRO A 92 5.45 -1.45 -1.82
CA PRO A 92 6.52 -1.43 -2.81
C PRO A 92 6.15 -0.51 -3.98
N GLU A 93 7.05 0.41 -4.31
CA GLU A 93 6.83 1.40 -5.38
C GLU A 93 5.54 2.21 -5.20
N SER A 94 5.00 2.38 -3.98
CA SER A 94 3.77 3.16 -3.70
C SER A 94 2.55 2.81 -4.59
N MET A 95 2.51 1.58 -5.11
CA MET A 95 1.56 1.21 -6.15
C MET A 95 0.14 1.10 -5.59
N MET A 96 -0.01 0.55 -4.38
CA MET A 96 -1.33 0.33 -3.81
C MET A 96 -1.96 1.63 -3.34
N LEU A 97 -1.19 2.50 -2.67
CA LEU A 97 -1.66 3.84 -2.30
C LEU A 97 -2.07 4.67 -3.51
N PHE A 98 -1.35 4.53 -4.63
CA PHE A 98 -1.74 5.18 -5.88
C PHE A 98 -3.09 4.67 -6.39
N THR A 99 -3.31 3.37 -6.43
CA THR A 99 -4.61 2.79 -6.84
C THR A 99 -5.74 3.27 -5.94
N LEU A 100 -5.53 3.39 -4.63
CA LEU A 100 -6.56 3.86 -3.70
C LEU A 100 -6.98 5.33 -3.92
N LYS A 101 -6.07 6.18 -4.43
CA LYS A 101 -6.36 7.58 -4.83
C LYS A 101 -7.33 7.68 -6.00
N GLY A 102 -7.41 6.63 -6.80
CA GLY A 102 -8.34 6.57 -7.92
C GLY A 102 -8.18 5.33 -8.77
N SER A 103 -9.29 4.63 -9.02
CA SER A 103 -9.38 3.57 -10.01
C SER A 103 -10.72 3.62 -10.75
N ASN A 104 -10.77 3.02 -11.94
CA ASN A 104 -12.01 2.80 -12.69
C ASN A 104 -12.71 1.49 -12.31
N SER A 105 -12.16 0.74 -11.35
CA SER A 105 -12.63 -0.58 -10.97
C SER A 105 -12.67 -0.75 -9.45
N PHE A 106 -13.83 -1.15 -8.92
CA PHE A 106 -13.94 -1.55 -7.51
C PHE A 106 -13.04 -2.72 -7.16
N PHE A 107 -12.88 -3.65 -8.10
CA PHE A 107 -12.01 -4.79 -7.89
C PHE A 107 -10.59 -4.31 -7.55
N GLU A 108 -10.07 -3.33 -8.30
CA GLU A 108 -8.73 -2.79 -8.07
C GLU A 108 -8.61 -2.08 -6.72
N LEU A 109 -9.61 -1.27 -6.33
CA LEU A 109 -9.62 -0.64 -5.01
C LEU A 109 -9.65 -1.67 -3.88
N SER A 110 -10.53 -2.66 -3.95
CA SER A 110 -10.66 -3.70 -2.94
C SER A 110 -9.39 -4.55 -2.85
N ARG A 111 -8.78 -4.91 -3.99
CA ARG A 111 -7.51 -5.66 -4.00
C ARG A 111 -6.35 -4.82 -3.45
N ALA A 112 -6.24 -3.56 -3.84
CA ALA A 112 -5.19 -2.67 -3.32
C ALA A 112 -5.30 -2.49 -1.79
N TRP A 113 -6.52 -2.36 -1.28
CA TRP A 113 -6.78 -2.28 0.15
C TRP A 113 -6.40 -3.58 0.88
N GLU A 114 -6.75 -4.73 0.30
CA GLU A 114 -6.38 -6.04 0.86
C GLU A 114 -4.87 -6.22 0.94
N VAL A 115 -4.15 -5.82 -0.12
CA VAL A 115 -2.69 -5.86 -0.16
C VAL A 115 -2.11 -4.97 0.93
N ILE A 116 -2.57 -3.72 1.05
CA ILE A 116 -2.10 -2.77 2.08
C ILE A 116 -2.33 -3.31 3.47
N THR A 117 -3.56 -3.71 3.81
CA THR A 117 -3.90 -4.16 5.17
C THR A 117 -3.10 -5.41 5.55
N THR A 118 -2.96 -6.37 4.63
CA THR A 118 -2.16 -7.58 4.85
C THR A 118 -0.68 -7.22 5.08
N ARG A 119 -0.14 -6.29 4.29
CA ARG A 119 1.25 -5.86 4.40
C ARG A 119 1.54 -4.97 5.60
N VAL A 120 0.59 -4.16 6.04
CA VAL A 120 0.68 -3.41 7.30
C VAL A 120 0.71 -4.37 8.49
N ALA A 121 -0.21 -5.35 8.54
CA ALA A 121 -0.25 -6.35 9.59
C ALA A 121 1.07 -7.15 9.66
N LYS A 122 1.60 -7.55 8.50
CA LYS A 122 2.88 -8.26 8.45
C LYS A 122 4.06 -7.35 8.78
N GLY A 123 4.04 -6.09 8.38
CA GLY A 123 5.05 -5.09 8.74
C GLY A 123 5.16 -4.89 10.25
N GLN A 124 4.03 -4.83 10.97
CA GLN A 124 4.02 -4.79 12.43
C GLN A 124 4.72 -6.03 13.03
N GLN A 125 4.39 -7.24 12.56
CA GLN A 125 5.04 -8.47 13.04
C GLN A 125 6.56 -8.48 12.76
N VAL A 126 6.97 -7.95 11.61
CA VAL A 126 8.40 -7.83 11.25
C VAL A 126 9.10 -6.85 12.19
N PHE A 127 8.47 -5.71 12.50
CA PHE A 127 9.01 -4.77 13.47
C PHE A 127 9.15 -5.38 14.86
N GLU A 128 8.12 -6.08 15.36
CA GLU A 128 8.20 -6.80 16.64
C GLU A 128 9.36 -7.82 16.66
N LYS A 129 9.56 -8.51 15.53
CA LYS A 129 10.71 -9.42 15.37
C LYS A 129 12.04 -8.66 15.48
N TYR A 130 12.17 -7.51 14.82
CA TYR A 130 13.38 -6.67 14.90
C TYR A 130 13.69 -6.27 16.34
N VAL A 131 12.66 -5.90 17.11
CA VAL A 131 12.78 -5.60 18.55
C VAL A 131 13.27 -6.82 19.33
N TYR A 132 12.72 -8.02 19.08
CA TYR A 132 13.17 -9.23 19.78
C TYR A 132 14.63 -9.61 19.47
N VAL A 133 15.07 -9.43 18.23
CA VAL A 133 16.49 -9.63 17.87
C VAL A 133 17.36 -8.62 18.61
N PHE A 134 16.97 -7.34 18.60
CA PHE A 134 17.72 -6.29 19.29
C PHE A 134 17.84 -6.55 20.81
N GLN A 135 16.79 -7.11 21.43
CA GLN A 135 16.78 -7.48 22.84
C GLN A 135 17.58 -8.75 23.16
N GLY A 136 18.20 -9.40 22.17
CA GLY A 136 18.86 -10.70 22.34
C GLY A 136 17.91 -11.86 22.64
N LYS A 137 16.59 -11.66 22.48
CA LYS A 137 15.56 -12.69 22.68
C LYS A 137 15.42 -13.62 21.49
N LEU A 138 15.92 -13.20 20.32
CA LEU A 138 15.96 -14.02 19.12
C LEU A 138 17.37 -13.98 18.53
N ALA A 139 17.95 -15.16 18.30
CA ALA A 139 19.35 -15.29 17.93
C ALA A 139 19.67 -14.76 16.52
N ASN A 140 18.72 -14.80 15.58
CA ASN A 140 18.94 -14.37 14.21
C ASN A 140 17.67 -13.85 13.54
N LEU A 141 17.85 -12.96 12.55
CA LEU A 141 16.78 -12.44 11.70
C LEU A 141 16.23 -13.45 10.70
N ALA A 142 16.86 -14.62 10.54
CA ALA A 142 16.45 -15.68 9.65
C ALA A 142 14.93 -15.90 9.74
N SER A 143 14.20 -15.42 8.73
CA SER A 143 12.77 -15.61 8.60
C SER A 143 12.52 -16.21 7.23
N PRO A 144 11.93 -17.41 7.13
CA PRO A 144 11.48 -17.96 5.85
C PRO A 144 10.27 -17.20 5.27
N SER A 145 9.94 -16.01 5.78
CA SER A 145 8.69 -15.29 5.53
C SER A 145 8.85 -13.90 4.92
N ASN A 146 10.08 -13.51 4.58
CA ASN A 146 10.31 -12.28 3.84
C ASN A 146 10.05 -12.54 2.35
N THR A 147 9.43 -11.60 1.68
CA THR A 147 9.27 -11.66 0.22
C THR A 147 10.66 -11.67 -0.42
N ASP A 148 10.88 -12.57 -1.37
CA ASP A 148 12.10 -12.61 -2.16
C ASP A 148 12.31 -11.24 -2.86
N PRO A 149 13.50 -10.61 -2.74
CA PRO A 149 13.81 -9.35 -3.40
C PRO A 149 13.50 -9.35 -4.91
N ALA A 150 13.66 -10.51 -5.58
CA ALA A 150 13.35 -10.66 -6.99
C ALA A 150 11.90 -10.32 -7.34
N VAL A 151 10.97 -10.53 -6.39
CA VAL A 151 9.56 -10.14 -6.55
C VAL A 151 9.46 -8.63 -6.70
N TYR A 152 10.11 -7.86 -5.81
CA TYR A 152 10.08 -6.40 -5.86
C TYR A 152 10.85 -5.82 -7.05
N GLU A 153 11.98 -6.41 -7.42
CA GLU A 153 12.69 -6.03 -8.64
C GLU A 153 11.82 -6.23 -9.89
N SER A 154 11.01 -7.29 -9.92
CA SER A 154 10.09 -7.54 -11.02
C SER A 154 9.00 -6.47 -11.16
N LEU A 155 8.66 -5.75 -10.07
CA LEU A 155 7.67 -4.67 -10.05
C LEU A 155 8.20 -3.36 -10.62
N LYS A 156 9.52 -3.17 -10.74
CA LYS A 156 10.12 -1.92 -11.24
C LYS A 156 10.00 -1.73 -12.76
N LYS A 157 9.49 -2.75 -13.48
CA LYS A 157 9.29 -2.73 -14.94
C LYS A 157 8.24 -1.69 -15.33
N GLU A 158 8.51 -0.89 -16.36
CA GLU A 158 7.68 0.28 -16.71
C GLU A 158 6.29 -0.07 -17.27
N ASP A 159 6.10 -1.27 -17.80
CA ASP A 159 4.92 -1.63 -18.60
C ASP A 159 3.86 -2.46 -17.85
N LEU A 160 4.02 -2.68 -16.55
CA LEU A 160 3.08 -3.51 -15.77
C LEU A 160 1.70 -2.86 -15.64
N THR A 161 0.66 -3.67 -15.84
CA THR A 161 -0.71 -3.33 -15.46
C THR A 161 -0.94 -3.56 -13.96
N PHE A 162 -2.04 -3.04 -13.43
CA PHE A 162 -2.42 -3.31 -12.04
C PHE A 162 -2.59 -4.82 -11.80
N ASP A 163 -3.22 -5.53 -12.74
CA ASP A 163 -3.42 -6.96 -12.63
C ASP A 163 -2.06 -7.69 -12.61
N ASP A 164 -1.11 -7.31 -13.48
CA ASP A 164 0.25 -7.91 -13.46
C ASP A 164 0.96 -7.70 -12.12
N VAL A 165 0.81 -6.51 -11.52
CA VAL A 165 1.41 -6.18 -10.21
C VAL A 165 0.79 -7.05 -9.12
N VAL A 166 -0.53 -7.15 -9.08
CA VAL A 166 -1.24 -7.91 -8.06
C VAL A 166 -0.96 -9.41 -8.21
N ASP A 167 -0.97 -9.95 -9.43
CA ASP A 167 -0.63 -11.34 -9.71
C ASP A 167 0.77 -11.68 -9.18
N LYS A 168 1.77 -10.85 -9.50
CA LYS A 168 3.15 -11.00 -8.99
C LYS A 168 3.23 -10.95 -7.47
N LEU A 169 2.48 -10.04 -6.84
CA LEU A 169 2.44 -9.93 -5.39
C LEU A 169 1.81 -11.18 -4.74
N TYR A 170 0.71 -11.71 -5.29
CA TYR A 170 0.07 -12.92 -4.77
C TYR A 170 0.88 -14.19 -5.02
N GLN A 171 1.68 -14.24 -6.09
CA GLN A 171 2.62 -15.33 -6.34
C GLN A 171 3.83 -15.28 -5.39
N GLY A 172 4.41 -14.09 -5.20
CA GLY A 172 5.70 -13.92 -4.52
C GLY A 172 5.66 -13.56 -3.03
N VAL A 173 4.54 -13.04 -2.51
CA VAL A 173 4.42 -12.61 -1.10
C VAL A 173 3.68 -13.68 -0.29
N PRO A 174 4.35 -14.39 0.64
CA PRO A 174 3.74 -15.50 1.39
C PRO A 174 2.43 -15.13 2.10
N GLY A 175 2.36 -13.93 2.70
CA GLY A 175 1.17 -13.47 3.39
C GLY A 175 -0.05 -13.23 2.49
N LEU A 176 0.17 -12.85 1.23
CA LEU A 176 -0.91 -12.71 0.24
C LEU A 176 -1.27 -14.06 -0.37
N ARG A 177 -0.25 -14.88 -0.67
CA ARG A 177 -0.39 -16.24 -1.17
C ARG A 177 -1.25 -17.10 -0.26
N ALA A 178 -1.05 -17.00 1.06
CA ALA A 178 -1.79 -17.73 2.08
C ALA A 178 -3.31 -17.38 2.13
N ARG A 179 -3.74 -16.32 1.45
CA ARG A 179 -5.16 -15.95 1.34
C ARG A 179 -5.87 -16.67 0.19
N LEU A 180 -5.14 -17.30 -0.71
CA LEU A 180 -5.69 -18.08 -1.79
C LEU A 180 -5.99 -19.50 -1.32
N GLN A 181 -7.10 -20.07 -1.78
CA GLN A 181 -7.32 -21.50 -1.66
C GLN A 181 -6.27 -22.25 -2.50
N PRO A 182 -5.84 -23.46 -2.10
CA PRO A 182 -4.82 -24.22 -2.83
C PRO A 182 -5.09 -24.36 -4.34
N GLU A 183 -6.36 -24.49 -4.73
CA GLU A 183 -6.76 -24.58 -6.14
C GLU A 183 -6.59 -23.26 -6.90
N GLN A 184 -6.99 -22.13 -6.29
CA GLN A 184 -6.76 -20.79 -6.85
C GLN A 184 -5.26 -20.51 -6.95
N ALA A 185 -4.52 -20.96 -5.94
CA ALA A 185 -3.08 -20.81 -5.86
C ALA A 185 -2.40 -21.51 -7.06
N SER A 186 -2.74 -22.78 -7.31
CA SER A 186 -2.23 -23.56 -8.44
C SER A 186 -2.61 -22.95 -9.80
N ARG A 187 -3.83 -22.42 -9.94
CA ARG A 187 -4.27 -21.78 -11.19
C ARG A 187 -3.53 -20.47 -11.48
N LEU A 188 -3.27 -19.67 -10.44
CA LEU A 188 -2.45 -18.46 -10.56
C LEU A 188 -1.00 -18.80 -10.98
N ASP A 189 -0.45 -19.91 -10.49
CA ASP A 189 0.89 -20.38 -10.90
C ASP A 189 0.88 -20.89 -12.36
N GLY A 190 -0.26 -21.42 -12.81
CA GLY A 190 -0.52 -21.78 -14.21
C GLY A 190 -0.72 -20.59 -15.15
N GLY A 191 -0.62 -19.34 -14.65
CA GLY A 191 -0.74 -18.12 -15.45
C GLY A 191 -2.17 -17.59 -15.60
N GLU A 192 -3.13 -18.13 -14.86
CA GLU A 192 -4.48 -17.57 -14.84
C GLU A 192 -4.51 -16.27 -14.02
N PRO A 193 -5.06 -15.16 -14.55
CA PRO A 193 -5.04 -13.88 -13.86
C PRO A 193 -5.87 -13.90 -12.58
N LEU A 194 -5.40 -13.24 -11.52
CA LEU A 194 -6.10 -13.25 -10.22
C LEU A 194 -7.54 -12.71 -10.32
N ARG A 195 -7.79 -11.80 -11.26
CA ARG A 195 -9.11 -11.23 -11.54
C ARG A 195 -10.16 -12.27 -11.91
N SER A 196 -9.81 -13.38 -12.56
CA SER A 196 -10.77 -14.47 -12.85
C SER A 196 -10.97 -15.41 -11.66
N LEU A 197 -9.95 -15.51 -10.80
CA LEU A 197 -9.94 -16.42 -9.64
C LEU A 197 -10.67 -15.85 -8.42
N LEU A 198 -10.63 -14.53 -8.26
CA LEU A 198 -11.23 -13.83 -7.13
C LEU A 198 -12.53 -13.14 -7.55
N GLN A 199 -13.61 -13.45 -6.83
CA GLN A 199 -14.87 -12.75 -7.04
C GLN A 199 -14.73 -11.29 -6.61
N SER A 200 -15.17 -10.37 -7.48
CA SER A 200 -15.35 -8.99 -7.05
C SER A 200 -16.40 -8.94 -5.93
N PRO A 201 -16.26 -8.06 -4.93
CA PRO A 201 -17.25 -7.97 -3.85
C PRO A 201 -18.65 -7.69 -4.43
N ILE A 202 -19.52 -8.70 -4.39
CA ILE A 202 -20.84 -8.69 -5.06
C ILE A 202 -21.69 -7.53 -4.53
N HIS A 203 -21.62 -7.29 -3.22
CA HIS A 203 -22.34 -6.21 -2.53
C HIS A 203 -21.96 -4.80 -3.00
N LEU A 204 -20.78 -4.59 -3.60
CA LEU A 204 -20.41 -3.28 -4.17
C LEU A 204 -20.91 -3.12 -5.61
N LYS A 205 -21.01 -4.21 -6.38
CA LYS A 205 -21.51 -4.15 -7.77
C LYS A 205 -22.98 -3.70 -7.82
N GLU A 206 -23.80 -4.18 -6.89
CA GLU A 206 -25.22 -3.83 -6.81
C GLU A 206 -25.44 -2.36 -6.45
N VAL A 207 -24.56 -1.81 -5.62
CA VAL A 207 -24.65 -0.44 -5.12
C VAL A 207 -24.23 0.61 -6.16
N PHE A 208 -23.29 0.27 -7.02
CA PHE A 208 -22.65 1.19 -7.95
C PHE A 208 -22.85 0.76 -9.41
N SER A 209 -24.12 0.66 -9.81
CA SER A 209 -24.50 0.31 -11.18
C SER A 209 -23.84 1.22 -12.23
N PRO A 210 -23.71 0.76 -13.49
CA PRO A 210 -23.30 1.63 -14.60
C PRO A 210 -24.21 2.87 -14.67
N ARG A 211 -23.61 4.06 -14.80
CA ARG A 211 -24.32 5.33 -14.91
C ARG A 211 -23.90 6.03 -16.20
N GLU A 212 -24.81 6.82 -16.76
CA GLU A 212 -24.51 7.70 -17.89
C GLU A 212 -23.50 8.80 -17.47
N PRO A 213 -22.69 9.34 -18.41
CA PRO A 213 -21.77 10.43 -18.13
C PRO A 213 -22.48 11.65 -17.54
N ASN A 214 -22.06 12.11 -16.37
CA ASN A 214 -22.65 13.29 -15.76
C ASN A 214 -22.15 14.55 -16.49
N LEU A 215 -23.06 15.37 -17.02
CA LEU A 215 -22.76 16.67 -17.65
C LEU A 215 -22.47 17.79 -16.63
N HIS A 216 -22.81 17.57 -15.35
CA HIS A 216 -22.63 18.52 -14.27
C HIS A 216 -21.54 18.06 -13.31
N HIS A 217 -20.47 18.85 -13.23
CA HIS A 217 -19.46 18.70 -12.18
C HIS A 217 -20.15 18.86 -10.82
N GLN A 218 -20.22 17.79 -10.02
CA GLN A 218 -20.21 17.98 -8.58
C GLN A 218 -18.84 18.58 -8.26
N LYS A 219 -18.83 19.88 -7.97
CA LYS A 219 -17.65 20.57 -7.48
C LYS A 219 -17.32 19.93 -6.12
N ASP A 220 -16.31 19.09 -6.06
CA ASP A 220 -15.65 18.75 -4.81
C ASP A 220 -15.20 20.07 -4.17
N THR A 221 -15.90 20.53 -3.12
CA THR A 221 -15.61 21.81 -2.44
C THR A 221 -14.36 21.78 -1.57
N THR A 222 -13.55 20.73 -1.68
CA THR A 222 -12.22 20.67 -1.09
C THR A 222 -11.22 20.39 -2.20
N THR A 223 -10.55 21.44 -2.70
CA THR A 223 -9.09 21.54 -2.86
C THR A 223 -8.75 22.80 -3.67
N LYS A 224 -7.86 23.65 -3.13
CA LYS A 224 -7.21 24.76 -3.85
C LYS A 224 -6.60 24.26 -5.17
N LYS A 225 -6.72 25.07 -6.22
CA LYS A 225 -6.16 24.91 -7.59
C LYS A 225 -4.83 24.13 -7.62
N GLY A 226 -4.91 22.82 -7.83
CA GLY A 226 -3.81 21.99 -8.33
C GLY A 226 -3.99 21.84 -9.84
N ARG A 227 -3.00 22.25 -10.62
CA ARG A 227 -2.99 22.10 -12.08
C ARG A 227 -3.24 20.62 -12.42
N GLY A 228 -4.19 20.35 -13.31
CA GLY A 228 -4.47 19.01 -13.82
C GLY A 228 -3.20 18.38 -14.37
N ILE A 229 -2.80 17.27 -13.79
CA ILE A 229 -1.69 16.45 -14.26
C ILE A 229 -2.30 15.39 -15.19
N PRO A 230 -1.88 15.30 -16.46
CA PRO A 230 -2.40 14.28 -17.38
C PRO A 230 -2.03 12.88 -16.89
N ILE A 231 -3.01 11.98 -16.93
CA ILE A 231 -2.87 10.59 -16.50
C ILE A 231 -2.23 9.81 -17.64
N GLY A 232 -0.98 9.44 -17.43
CA GLY A 232 -0.21 8.54 -18.29
C GLY A 232 1.04 8.06 -17.53
N ARG A 233 1.38 6.77 -17.69
CA ARG A 233 2.45 6.03 -17.00
C ARG A 233 3.82 6.76 -16.95
N THR A 234 4.09 7.64 -17.90
CA THR A 234 5.32 8.45 -18.01
C THR A 234 5.42 9.59 -16.98
N VAL A 235 4.29 10.07 -16.45
CA VAL A 235 4.25 11.20 -15.50
C VAL A 235 4.66 10.77 -14.09
N TYR A 236 4.50 9.48 -13.79
CA TYR A 236 4.84 8.84 -12.52
C TYR A 236 6.32 9.00 -12.12
N ARG A 237 7.24 8.70 -13.04
CA ARG A 237 8.69 8.87 -12.79
C ARG A 237 9.11 10.34 -12.69
N LYS A 238 8.42 11.28 -13.36
CA LYS A 238 8.70 12.72 -13.24
C LYS A 238 8.27 13.28 -11.88
N TRP A 239 7.16 12.80 -11.30
CA TRP A 239 6.72 13.22 -9.97
C TRP A 239 7.61 12.65 -8.85
N ILE A 240 7.97 11.36 -8.92
CA ILE A 240 8.88 10.73 -7.94
C ILE A 240 10.30 11.32 -8.01
N LYS A 241 10.85 11.53 -9.22
CA LYS A 241 12.16 12.21 -9.35
C LYS A 241 12.13 13.63 -8.78
N LYS A 242 11.00 14.35 -8.93
CA LYS A 242 10.86 15.71 -8.41
C LYS A 242 10.65 15.74 -6.88
N SER A 243 9.93 14.80 -6.30
CA SER A 243 9.74 14.71 -4.84
C SER A 243 10.99 14.23 -4.11
N LEU A 244 11.80 13.35 -4.72
CA LEU A 244 13.09 12.91 -4.20
C LEU A 244 14.20 13.97 -4.40
N SER A 245 14.18 14.73 -5.50
CA SER A 245 15.11 15.84 -5.74
C SER A 245 14.90 17.02 -4.78
N ASN A 246 13.65 17.31 -4.40
CA ASN A 246 13.32 18.37 -3.43
C ASN A 246 13.65 17.99 -1.98
N LYS A 247 13.80 16.69 -1.67
CA LYS A 247 14.24 16.24 -0.34
C LYS A 247 15.76 16.27 -0.17
N ARG A 248 16.54 16.19 -1.25
CA ARG A 248 18.01 16.30 -1.19
C ARG A 248 18.52 17.74 -1.07
N THR A 249 17.73 18.72 -1.53
CA THR A 249 18.12 20.15 -1.48
C THR A 249 17.85 20.83 -0.14
N ASN A 250 17.09 20.22 0.77
CA ASN A 250 16.80 20.75 2.10
C ASN A 250 17.67 20.13 3.22
N VAL A 251 18.70 19.34 2.88
CA VAL A 251 19.63 18.73 3.86
C VAL A 251 21.05 19.31 3.72
N GLU A 252 21.29 20.25 2.80
CA GLU A 252 22.60 20.91 2.62
C GLU A 252 22.60 22.40 3.01
N LEU A 253 21.58 22.88 3.73
CA LEU A 253 21.52 24.25 4.26
C LEU A 253 20.94 24.29 5.68
N GLU A 254 21.55 23.56 6.61
CA GLU A 254 21.59 23.91 8.05
C GLU A 254 22.94 23.47 8.65
#